data_AF-A0A7C5MME4-F1
#
_entry.id   AF-A0A7C5MME4-F1
#
_cell.length_a   1.000
_cell.length_b   1.000
_cell.length_c   1.000
_cell.angle_alpha   90.00
_cell.angle_beta   90.00
_cell.angle_gamma   90.00
#
_symmetry.space_group_name_H-M   'P 1'
#
loop_
_entity.id
_entity.type
_entity.pdbx_description
1 polymer ?
#
loop_
_entity_poly.entity_id
_entity_poly.type
_entity_poly.pdbx_seq_one_letter_code
_entity_poly.pdbx_strand_id
1 'polypeptide(L)'
;GSGKTTTLYSGINFINTPEKNITTIEDPVEYELSGINQVQIKPKIGLTFAEVLKRLLRQDPDIIMVGEIRDLETAQIAIQAALTGHLVLSTLHTNDTLSTISRLNYMGIPNYLIAESVHLVMAQRLVRRICGVCKQEDKEGMETLQEMGIKVNTKIYKGKGCSECNYTGYFGRVAIFEMLKLTREIKKGILEGVKEDALRELCIKQGFSSLRDAALKKVFEGITTVDEFLSKTLD
;
A
#
# COMPACT_ATOMS: atom_id res chain seq x y z
N GLY A 1 9.54 6.48 3.00
CA GLY A 1 8.28 6.89 2.35
C GLY A 1 8.02 6.07 1.11
N SER A 2 7.13 5.07 1.19
CA SER A 2 6.71 4.24 0.06
C SER A 2 5.63 4.87 -0.82
N GLY A 3 5.22 6.12 -0.54
CA GLY A 3 4.18 6.82 -1.29
C GLY A 3 2.75 6.56 -0.82
N LYS A 4 2.54 6.02 0.40
CA LYS A 4 1.20 5.74 0.95
C LYS A 4 0.32 6.98 0.98
N THR A 5 0.81 8.10 1.52
CA THR A 5 0.06 9.36 1.59
C THR A 5 -0.30 9.86 0.20
N THR A 6 0.65 9.82 -0.74
CA THR A 6 0.40 10.20 -2.14
C THR A 6 -0.73 9.36 -2.77
N THR A 7 -0.72 8.04 -2.56
CA THR A 7 -1.78 7.15 -3.06
C THR A 7 -3.12 7.43 -2.39
N LEU A 8 -3.14 7.62 -1.07
CA LEU A 8 -4.37 7.96 -0.34
C LEU A 8 -4.97 9.29 -0.80
N TYR A 9 -4.16 10.34 -0.88
CA TYR A 9 -4.61 11.65 -1.33
C TYR A 9 -5.07 11.62 -2.78
N SER A 10 -4.41 10.84 -3.65
CA SER A 10 -4.84 10.64 -5.04
C SER A 10 -6.21 9.95 -5.11
N GLY A 11 -6.41 8.90 -4.30
CA GLY A 11 -7.68 8.18 -4.21
C GLY A 11 -8.81 9.04 -3.65
N ILE A 12 -8.51 9.83 -2.62
CA ILE A 12 -9.45 10.79 -2.03
C ILE A 12 -9.84 11.87 -3.04
N ASN A 13 -8.88 12.49 -3.73
CA ASN A 13 -9.16 13.49 -4.76
C ASN A 13 -9.99 12.93 -5.92
N PHE A 14 -9.78 11.66 -6.28
CA PHE A 14 -10.58 10.99 -7.31
C PHE A 14 -12.06 10.84 -6.93
N ILE A 15 -12.38 10.72 -5.63
CA ILE A 15 -13.75 10.56 -5.13
C ILE A 15 -14.32 11.83 -4.48
N ASN A 16 -13.54 12.92 -4.48
CA ASN A 16 -13.89 14.22 -3.90
C ASN A 16 -14.97 14.90 -4.75
N THR A 17 -16.21 14.82 -4.26
CA THR A 17 -17.36 15.50 -4.87
C THR A 17 -18.08 16.33 -3.80
N PRO A 18 -18.71 17.46 -4.16
CA PRO A 18 -19.33 18.37 -3.19
C PRO A 18 -20.43 17.73 -2.33
N GLU A 19 -21.00 16.61 -2.77
CA GLU A 19 -22.05 15.88 -2.07
C GLU A 19 -21.52 14.99 -0.94
N LYS A 20 -20.20 14.75 -0.88
CA LYS A 20 -19.59 13.86 0.12
C LYS A 20 -18.86 14.65 1.18
N ASN A 21 -19.18 14.36 2.43
CA ASN A 21 -18.42 14.84 3.57
C ASN A 21 -17.17 13.96 3.78
N ILE A 22 -16.03 14.46 3.32
CA ILE A 22 -14.74 13.80 3.48
C ILE A 22 -13.96 14.45 4.63
N THR A 23 -13.57 13.63 5.61
CA THR A 23 -12.70 14.08 6.70
C THR A 23 -11.46 13.21 6.85
N THR A 24 -10.29 13.83 7.01
CA THR A 24 -9.01 13.16 7.27
C THR A 24 -8.50 13.48 8.68
N ILE A 25 -7.76 12.53 9.27
CA ILE A 25 -7.15 12.62 10.59
C ILE A 25 -5.66 12.29 10.41
N GLU A 26 -4.74 13.24 10.62
CA GLU A 26 -3.35 13.13 10.11
C GLU A 26 -2.27 13.70 11.05
N ASP A 27 -1.09 13.07 11.09
CA ASP A 27 0.05 13.45 11.96
C ASP A 27 1.38 13.57 11.18
N PRO A 28 1.77 14.76 10.67
CA PRO A 28 0.95 15.96 10.44
C PRO A 28 0.17 15.88 9.12
N VAL A 29 -0.61 16.92 8.81
CA VAL A 29 -1.16 17.13 7.47
C VAL A 29 0.01 17.48 6.52
N GLU A 30 0.17 16.73 5.42
CA GLU A 30 1.29 16.95 4.48
C GLU A 30 1.07 18.19 3.60
N TYR A 31 -0.15 18.38 3.10
CA TYR A 31 -0.57 19.55 2.36
C TYR A 31 -2.11 19.65 2.33
N GLU A 32 -2.61 20.85 2.07
CA GLU A 32 -4.04 21.13 2.05
C GLU A 32 -4.73 20.58 0.79
N LEU A 33 -5.86 19.92 0.99
CA LEU A 33 -6.74 19.40 -0.04
C LEU A 33 -8.05 20.21 -0.06
N SER A 34 -8.33 20.86 -1.18
CA SER A 34 -9.55 21.65 -1.35
C SER A 34 -10.80 20.77 -1.25
N GLY A 35 -11.81 21.24 -0.49
CA GLY A 35 -13.08 20.53 -0.30
C GLY A 35 -13.04 19.39 0.72
N ILE A 36 -11.95 19.28 1.50
CA ILE A 36 -11.74 18.20 2.46
C ILE A 36 -11.49 18.77 3.85
N ASN A 37 -12.16 18.22 4.86
CA ASN A 37 -11.92 18.58 6.25
C ASN A 37 -10.68 17.83 6.75
N GLN A 38 -9.56 18.52 6.98
CA GLN A 38 -8.33 17.88 7.45
C GLN A 38 -8.06 18.23 8.92
N VAL A 39 -7.98 17.21 9.78
CA VAL A 39 -7.71 17.37 11.21
C VAL A 39 -6.30 16.89 11.52
N GLN A 40 -5.43 17.83 11.91
CA GLN A 40 -4.09 17.48 12.38
C GLN A 40 -4.11 17.05 13.85
N ILE A 41 -3.43 15.93 14.16
CA ILE A 41 -3.32 15.42 15.53
C ILE A 41 -2.51 16.39 16.38
N LYS A 42 -2.90 16.56 17.65
CA LYS A 42 -2.15 17.37 18.63
C LYS A 42 -2.05 16.61 19.95
N PRO A 43 -1.13 15.63 20.06
CA PRO A 43 -1.00 14.78 21.25
C PRO A 43 -0.77 15.57 22.54
N LYS A 44 -0.07 16.71 22.46
CA LYS A 44 0.22 17.60 23.61
C LYS A 44 -1.03 18.15 24.31
N ILE A 45 -2.17 18.18 23.63
CA ILE A 45 -3.46 18.63 24.19
C ILE A 45 -4.51 17.52 24.22
N GLY A 46 -4.09 16.25 24.08
CA GLY A 46 -4.97 15.09 24.11
C GLY A 46 -5.79 14.85 22.84
N LEU A 47 -5.55 15.59 21.75
CA LEU A 47 -6.23 15.39 20.48
C LEU A 47 -5.51 14.26 19.71
N THR A 48 -5.86 12.99 19.97
CA THR A 48 -5.28 11.78 19.36
C THR A 48 -6.12 11.24 18.19
N PHE A 49 -5.60 10.25 17.43
CA PHE A 49 -6.35 9.58 16.36
C PHE A 49 -7.69 9.02 16.85
N ALA A 50 -7.67 8.21 17.92
CA ALA A 50 -8.88 7.61 18.49
C ALA A 50 -9.89 8.68 18.95
N GLU A 51 -9.43 9.75 19.61
CA GLU A 51 -10.33 10.80 20.11
C GLU A 51 -10.98 11.59 18.98
N VAL A 52 -10.21 11.97 17.95
CA VAL A 52 -10.75 12.65 16.77
C VAL A 52 -11.75 11.74 16.06
N LEU A 53 -11.38 10.48 15.83
CA LEU A 53 -12.22 9.52 15.12
C LEU A 53 -13.57 9.29 15.82
N LYS A 54 -13.59 9.18 17.15
CA LYS A 54 -14.84 9.09 17.94
C LYS A 54 -15.73 10.32 17.77
N ARG A 55 -15.15 11.51 17.65
CA ARG A 55 -15.90 12.76 17.46
C ARG A 55 -16.47 12.85 16.05
N LEU A 56 -15.70 12.41 15.05
CA LEU A 56 -16.10 12.46 13.64
C LEU A 56 -17.34 11.60 13.35
N LEU A 57 -17.57 10.50 14.06
CA LEU A 57 -18.78 9.70 13.89
C LEU A 57 -20.08 10.46 14.22
N ARG A 58 -19.99 11.65 14.83
CA ARG A 58 -21.13 12.57 15.06
C ARG A 58 -21.13 13.77 14.13
N GLN A 59 -20.33 13.74 13.06
CA GLN A 59 -20.21 14.82 12.07
C GLN A 59 -20.80 14.43 10.72
N ASP A 60 -21.61 13.37 10.67
CA ASP A 60 -22.22 12.86 9.43
C ASP A 60 -21.21 12.68 8.28
N PRO A 61 -20.06 11.99 8.48
CA PRO A 61 -19.07 11.79 7.43
C PRO A 61 -19.54 10.73 6.43
N ASP A 62 -19.18 10.87 5.16
CA ASP A 62 -19.32 9.79 4.17
C ASP A 62 -18.03 8.97 4.07
N ILE A 63 -16.89 9.69 4.12
CA ILE A 63 -15.56 9.12 3.91
C ILE A 63 -14.63 9.60 5.03
N ILE A 64 -13.96 8.67 5.66
CA ILE A 64 -13.01 8.93 6.75
C ILE A 64 -11.64 8.40 6.35
N MET A 65 -10.62 9.27 6.38
CA MET A 65 -9.22 8.85 6.28
C MET A 65 -8.54 8.95 7.63
N VAL A 66 -8.00 7.83 8.11
CA VAL A 66 -7.15 7.79 9.30
C VAL A 66 -5.71 7.62 8.83
N GLY A 67 -4.87 8.62 9.05
CA GLY A 67 -3.49 8.66 8.51
C GLY A 67 -2.71 7.39 8.79
N GLU A 68 -2.91 6.79 9.97
CA GLU A 68 -2.36 5.50 10.33
C GLU A 68 -3.13 4.85 11.49
N ILE A 69 -3.11 3.52 11.52
CA ILE A 69 -3.56 2.72 12.66
C ILE A 69 -2.33 2.18 13.39
N ARG A 70 -2.05 2.71 14.58
CA ARG A 70 -0.91 2.31 15.43
C ARG A 70 -1.33 1.45 16.63
N ASP A 71 -2.55 1.60 17.10
CA ASP A 71 -3.07 0.98 18.33
C ASP A 71 -4.43 0.31 18.11
N LEU A 72 -4.78 -0.59 19.04
CA LEU A 72 -6.02 -1.36 19.01
C LEU A 72 -7.25 -0.45 19.07
N GLU A 73 -7.21 0.61 19.88
CA GLU A 73 -8.36 1.50 20.06
C GLU A 73 -8.74 2.17 18.74
N THR A 74 -7.78 2.76 18.05
CA THR A 74 -7.97 3.39 16.74
C THR A 74 -8.45 2.36 15.71
N ALA A 75 -7.87 1.16 15.71
CA ALA A 75 -8.29 0.06 14.82
C ALA A 75 -9.75 -0.35 15.04
N GLN A 76 -10.18 -0.51 16.30
CA GLN A 76 -11.54 -0.87 16.66
C GLN A 76 -12.54 0.18 16.19
N ILE A 77 -12.27 1.46 16.44
CA ILE A 77 -13.19 2.55 16.05
C ILE A 77 -13.26 2.65 14.52
N ALA A 78 -12.14 2.51 13.81
CA ALA A 78 -12.10 2.54 12.35
C ALA A 78 -12.92 1.39 11.73
N ILE A 79 -12.83 0.19 12.31
CA ILE A 79 -13.63 -0.96 11.88
C ILE A 79 -15.12 -0.75 12.17
N GLN A 80 -15.48 -0.20 13.33
CA GLN A 80 -16.88 0.14 13.65
C GLN A 80 -17.43 1.19 12.68
N ALA A 81 -16.63 2.19 12.32
CA ALA A 81 -16.99 3.17 11.31
C ALA A 81 -17.27 2.51 9.96
N ALA A 82 -16.40 1.60 9.51
CA ALA A 82 -16.60 0.85 8.27
C ALA A 82 -17.87 -0.01 8.29
N LEU A 83 -18.14 -0.72 9.40
CA LEU A 83 -19.32 -1.56 9.56
C LEU A 83 -20.64 -0.78 9.66
N THR A 84 -20.58 0.50 10.02
CA THR A 84 -21.74 1.40 10.07
C THR A 84 -21.99 2.12 8.74
N GLY A 85 -21.27 1.76 7.67
CA GLY A 85 -21.53 2.21 6.30
C GLY A 85 -20.58 3.28 5.77
N HIS A 86 -19.60 3.71 6.56
CA HIS A 86 -18.62 4.71 6.15
C HIS A 86 -17.52 4.10 5.28
N LEU A 87 -17.05 4.82 4.26
CA LEU A 87 -15.83 4.44 3.57
C LEU A 87 -14.62 4.86 4.42
N VAL A 88 -13.89 3.89 4.96
CA VAL A 88 -12.71 4.14 5.79
C VAL A 88 -11.44 3.80 5.01
N LEU A 89 -10.54 4.77 4.92
CA LEU A 89 -9.20 4.62 4.37
C LEU A 89 -8.17 4.77 5.48
N SER A 90 -7.17 3.89 5.53
CA SER A 90 -6.13 4.00 6.55
C SER A 90 -4.80 3.39 6.09
N THR A 91 -3.73 3.66 6.85
CA THR A 91 -2.44 3.02 6.62
C THR A 91 -2.00 2.16 7.80
N LEU A 92 -1.33 1.05 7.47
CA LEU A 92 -0.58 0.24 8.43
C LEU A 92 0.86 0.10 7.94
N HIS A 93 1.76 -0.19 8.87
CA HIS A 93 3.16 -0.46 8.60
C HIS A 93 3.40 -1.97 8.57
N THR A 94 3.20 -2.56 7.41
CA THR A 94 3.35 -4.00 7.12
C THR A 94 4.21 -4.20 5.88
N ASN A 95 4.73 -5.42 5.69
CA ASN A 95 5.66 -5.73 4.59
C ASN A 95 4.93 -6.05 3.28
N ASP A 96 3.72 -6.59 3.40
CA ASP A 96 2.87 -7.04 2.31
C ASP A 96 1.38 -7.01 2.73
N THR A 97 0.49 -7.41 1.83
CA THR A 97 -0.96 -7.38 2.05
C THR A 97 -1.45 -8.41 3.07
N LEU A 98 -0.91 -9.63 3.06
CA LEU A 98 -1.35 -10.70 3.96
C LEU A 98 -0.89 -10.46 5.41
N SER A 99 0.34 -10.00 5.61
CA SER A 99 0.86 -9.59 6.92
C SER A 99 0.04 -8.45 7.55
N THR A 100 -0.71 -7.68 6.74
CA THR A 100 -1.66 -6.67 7.27
C THR A 100 -2.85 -7.32 7.96
N ILE A 101 -3.37 -8.43 7.45
CA ILE A 101 -4.43 -9.21 8.09
C ILE A 101 -3.90 -9.79 9.41
N SER A 102 -2.73 -10.42 9.37
CA SER A 102 -2.04 -10.93 10.56
C SER A 102 -1.79 -9.82 11.58
N ARG A 103 -1.38 -8.62 11.15
CA ARG A 103 -1.16 -7.46 12.04
C ARG A 103 -2.42 -7.02 12.75
N LEU A 104 -3.56 -6.92 12.05
CA LEU A 104 -4.84 -6.58 12.68
C LEU A 104 -5.26 -7.61 13.72
N ASN A 105 -5.08 -8.91 13.43
CA ASN A 105 -5.34 -9.98 14.38
C ASN A 105 -4.42 -9.86 15.62
N TYR A 106 -3.11 -9.68 15.42
CA TYR A 106 -2.15 -9.50 16.52
C TYR A 106 -2.43 -8.27 17.38
N MET A 107 -3.01 -7.21 16.81
CA MET A 107 -3.44 -6.04 17.59
C MET A 107 -4.64 -6.35 18.50
N GLY A 108 -5.38 -7.43 18.25
CA GLY A 108 -6.55 -7.85 19.03
C GLY A 108 -7.87 -7.69 18.28
N ILE A 109 -7.85 -7.46 16.96
CA ILE A 109 -9.08 -7.41 16.16
C ILE A 109 -9.50 -8.86 15.82
N PRO A 110 -10.72 -9.29 16.20
CA PRO A 110 -11.25 -10.59 15.83
C PRO A 110 -11.37 -10.78 14.30
N ASN A 111 -11.08 -11.99 13.83
CA ASN A 111 -11.14 -12.35 12.41
C ASN A 111 -12.47 -12.01 11.74
N TYR A 112 -13.60 -12.18 12.45
CA TYR A 112 -14.91 -11.87 11.87
C TYR A 112 -15.08 -10.37 11.57
N LEU A 113 -14.53 -9.49 12.41
CA LEU A 113 -14.55 -8.05 12.13
C LEU A 113 -13.66 -7.72 10.94
N ILE A 114 -12.48 -8.34 10.83
CA ILE A 114 -11.57 -8.13 9.69
C ILE A 114 -12.25 -8.59 8.39
N ALA A 115 -12.81 -9.80 8.39
CA ALA A 115 -13.45 -10.38 7.22
C ALA A 115 -14.67 -9.56 6.76
N GLU A 116 -15.47 -9.02 7.68
CA GLU A 116 -16.63 -8.21 7.32
C GLU A 116 -16.25 -6.80 6.87
N SER A 117 -15.35 -6.12 7.60
CA SER A 117 -15.05 -4.69 7.37
C SER A 117 -14.00 -4.40 6.30
N VAL A 118 -13.04 -5.30 6.06
CA VAL A 118 -11.94 -5.03 5.13
C VAL A 118 -12.33 -5.46 3.71
N HIS A 119 -12.23 -4.53 2.76
CA HIS A 119 -12.54 -4.77 1.35
C HIS A 119 -11.29 -4.98 0.49
N LEU A 120 -10.26 -4.16 0.72
CA LEU A 120 -9.04 -4.11 -0.06
C LEU A 120 -7.87 -3.81 0.86
N VAL A 121 -6.79 -4.55 0.71
CA VAL A 121 -5.47 -4.20 1.26
C VAL A 121 -4.52 -3.92 0.11
N MET A 122 -3.75 -2.85 0.21
CA MET A 122 -2.73 -2.49 -0.77
C MET A 122 -1.38 -2.36 -0.05
N ALA A 123 -0.40 -3.13 -0.51
CA ALA A 123 0.99 -2.90 -0.18
C ALA A 123 1.68 -2.17 -1.34
N GLN A 124 2.57 -1.23 -1.02
CA GLN A 124 3.23 -0.38 -1.99
C GLN A 124 4.69 -0.17 -1.64
N ARG A 125 5.54 -0.17 -2.66
CA ARG A 125 6.93 0.30 -2.57
C ARG A 125 7.25 1.20 -3.76
N LEU A 126 8.29 2.02 -3.62
CA LEU A 126 8.82 2.84 -4.72
C LEU A 126 10.15 2.23 -5.17
N VAL A 127 10.25 1.97 -6.47
CA VAL A 127 11.50 1.61 -7.14
C VAL A 127 11.98 2.79 -7.97
N ARG A 128 13.30 2.95 -8.11
CA ARG A 128 13.91 3.98 -8.93
C ARG A 128 13.71 3.65 -10.42
N ARG A 129 13.43 4.66 -11.23
CA ARG A 129 13.30 4.49 -12.68
C ARG A 129 14.67 4.62 -13.34
N ILE A 130 14.94 3.80 -14.35
CA ILE A 130 16.16 3.92 -15.15
C ILE A 130 16.19 5.29 -15.82
N CYS A 131 17.34 5.95 -15.78
CA CYS A 131 17.55 7.21 -16.49
C CYS A 131 17.34 7.03 -18.00
N GLY A 132 16.47 7.84 -18.60
CA GLY A 132 16.15 7.75 -20.02
C GLY A 132 17.31 8.09 -20.97
N VAL A 133 18.31 8.82 -20.50
CA VAL A 133 19.46 9.29 -21.31
C VAL A 133 20.59 8.26 -21.37
N CYS A 134 20.87 7.59 -20.24
CA CYS A 134 21.99 6.66 -20.13
C CYS A 134 21.56 5.19 -20.03
N LYS A 135 20.35 4.87 -20.51
CA LYS A 135 19.79 3.51 -20.54
C LYS A 135 20.59 2.63 -21.49
N GLN A 136 21.00 1.46 -21.03
CA GLN A 136 21.71 0.44 -21.81
C GLN A 136 21.26 -0.97 -21.43
N GLU A 137 21.54 -1.94 -22.29
CA GLU A 137 21.23 -3.35 -22.05
C GLU A 137 22.03 -3.88 -20.84
N ASP A 138 21.37 -4.66 -19.98
CA ASP A 138 21.95 -5.21 -18.75
C ASP A 138 22.15 -6.72 -18.85
N LYS A 139 23.33 -7.13 -19.35
CA LYS A 139 23.69 -8.55 -19.50
C LYS A 139 23.90 -9.24 -18.15
N GLU A 140 24.57 -8.56 -17.23
CA GLU A 140 24.83 -9.08 -15.87
C GLU A 140 23.51 -9.31 -15.11
N GLY A 141 22.58 -8.36 -15.15
CA GLY A 141 21.26 -8.55 -14.55
C GLY A 141 20.49 -9.71 -15.19
N MET A 142 20.70 -9.97 -16.48
CA MET A 142 20.05 -11.10 -17.17
C MET A 142 20.60 -12.44 -16.67
N GLU A 143 21.91 -12.53 -16.49
CA GLU A 143 22.58 -13.70 -15.88
C GLU A 143 22.07 -13.91 -14.45
N THR A 144 21.98 -12.85 -13.64
CA THR A 144 21.44 -12.93 -12.27
C THR A 144 20.02 -13.49 -12.24
N LEU A 145 19.12 -13.01 -13.10
CA LEU A 145 17.75 -13.53 -13.15
C LEU A 145 17.71 -15.01 -13.58
N GLN A 146 18.57 -15.42 -14.52
CA GLN A 146 18.66 -16.81 -14.97
C GLN A 146 19.16 -17.74 -13.87
N GLU A 147 20.16 -17.31 -13.07
CA GLU A 147 20.65 -18.05 -11.91
C GLU A 147 19.58 -18.26 -10.84
N MET A 148 18.66 -17.29 -10.71
CA MET A 148 17.47 -17.39 -9.84
C MET A 148 16.35 -18.28 -10.43
N GLY A 149 16.55 -18.87 -11.61
CA GLY A 149 15.53 -19.66 -12.31
C GLY A 149 14.44 -18.83 -12.99
N ILE A 150 14.61 -17.51 -13.10
CA ILE A 150 13.64 -16.63 -13.74
C ILE A 150 13.93 -16.59 -15.25
N LYS A 151 12.96 -17.02 -16.05
CA LYS A 151 13.08 -17.01 -17.51
C LYS A 151 13.03 -15.59 -18.06
N VAL A 152 14.11 -15.15 -18.70
CA VAL A 152 14.21 -13.83 -19.35
C VAL A 152 14.07 -14.01 -20.87
N ASN A 153 12.97 -13.54 -21.45
CA ASN A 153 12.69 -13.62 -22.89
C ASN A 153 12.79 -12.26 -23.61
N THR A 154 13.22 -11.22 -22.91
CA THR A 154 13.28 -9.85 -23.42
C THR A 154 14.58 -9.19 -22.98
N LYS A 155 14.99 -8.13 -23.67
CA LYS A 155 16.09 -7.30 -23.20
C LYS A 155 15.69 -6.57 -21.93
N ILE A 156 16.56 -6.64 -20.93
CA ILE A 156 16.46 -5.84 -19.71
C ILE A 156 17.54 -4.76 -19.72
N TYR A 157 17.38 -3.75 -18.87
CA TYR A 157 18.16 -2.53 -18.97
C TYR A 157 18.64 -2.02 -17.62
N LYS A 158 19.75 -1.28 -17.64
CA LYS A 158 20.26 -0.47 -16.54
C LYS A 158 20.75 0.90 -17.01
N GLY A 159 20.95 1.81 -16.07
CA GLY A 159 21.57 3.10 -16.37
C GLY A 159 23.07 3.04 -16.13
N LYS A 160 23.89 3.47 -17.11
CA LYS A 160 25.35 3.55 -16.93
C LYS A 160 25.85 4.72 -16.09
N GLY A 161 24.97 5.69 -15.81
CA GLY A 161 25.32 6.97 -15.20
C GLY A 161 25.65 8.06 -16.23
N CYS A 162 25.12 9.27 -16.02
CA CYS A 162 25.41 10.47 -16.81
C CYS A 162 25.11 11.72 -15.98
N SER A 163 25.46 12.91 -16.48
CA SER A 163 25.18 14.19 -15.81
C SER A 163 23.71 14.37 -15.43
N GLU A 164 22.77 14.00 -16.29
CA GLU A 164 21.32 14.18 -16.06
C GLU A 164 20.79 13.40 -14.85
N CYS A 165 21.38 12.25 -14.56
CA CYS A 165 21.01 11.43 -13.42
C CYS A 165 22.00 11.54 -12.26
N ASN A 166 22.86 12.56 -12.26
CA ASN A 166 23.96 12.73 -11.29
C ASN A 166 24.81 11.46 -11.15
N TYR A 167 25.08 10.81 -12.28
CA TYR A 167 25.85 9.56 -12.40
C TYR A 167 25.28 8.36 -11.63
N THR A 168 24.02 8.43 -11.18
CA THR A 168 23.39 7.32 -10.44
C THR A 168 22.84 6.20 -11.33
N GLY A 169 22.58 6.51 -12.60
CA GLY A 169 21.85 5.61 -13.51
C GLY A 169 20.33 5.66 -13.37
N TYR A 170 19.80 6.42 -12.42
CA TYR A 170 18.36 6.51 -12.14
C TYR A 170 17.83 7.95 -12.22
N PHE A 171 16.61 8.12 -12.71
CA PHE A 171 15.93 9.42 -12.70
C PHE A 171 14.43 9.26 -12.38
N GLY A 172 14.03 9.75 -11.22
CA GLY A 172 12.66 9.60 -10.71
C GLY A 172 12.37 8.22 -10.11
N ARG A 173 11.11 7.99 -9.77
CA ARG A 173 10.62 6.76 -9.12
C ARG A 173 9.30 6.31 -9.73
N VAL A 174 8.97 5.04 -9.56
CA VAL A 174 7.68 4.46 -9.92
C VAL A 174 7.20 3.56 -8.79
N ALA A 175 5.90 3.53 -8.56
CA ALA A 175 5.30 2.66 -7.57
C ALA A 175 5.12 1.24 -8.12
N ILE A 176 5.41 0.26 -7.27
CA ILE A 176 4.97 -1.13 -7.42
C ILE A 176 3.92 -1.41 -6.36
N PHE A 177 2.89 -2.15 -6.76
CA PHE A 177 1.71 -2.40 -5.93
C PHE A 177 1.46 -3.89 -5.85
N GLU A 178 1.04 -4.31 -4.67
CA GLU A 178 0.43 -5.60 -4.41
C GLU A 178 -0.97 -5.31 -3.86
N MET A 179 -1.99 -5.88 -4.49
CA MET A 179 -3.38 -5.58 -4.19
C MET A 179 -4.13 -6.86 -3.84
N LEU A 180 -4.64 -6.91 -2.61
CA LEU A 180 -5.43 -8.01 -2.11
C LEU A 180 -6.87 -7.58 -1.92
N LYS A 181 -7.74 -7.97 -2.85
CA LYS A 181 -9.18 -7.83 -2.67
C LYS A 181 -9.69 -9.01 -1.83
N LEU A 182 -10.40 -8.72 -0.75
CA LEU A 182 -10.94 -9.77 0.11
C LEU A 182 -12.22 -10.36 -0.52
N THR A 183 -12.03 -11.38 -1.35
CA THR A 183 -13.14 -12.16 -1.94
C THR A 183 -13.84 -13.00 -0.88
N ARG A 184 -15.03 -13.55 -1.20
CA ARG A 184 -15.79 -14.40 -0.27
C ARG A 184 -14.95 -15.58 0.26
N GLU A 185 -14.14 -16.20 -0.60
CA GLU A 185 -13.27 -17.32 -0.21
C GLU A 185 -12.14 -16.87 0.72
N ILE A 186 -11.50 -15.73 0.43
CA ILE A 186 -10.45 -15.16 1.28
C ILE A 186 -11.03 -14.78 2.65
N LYS A 187 -12.19 -14.11 2.67
CA LYS A 187 -12.92 -13.78 3.89
C LYS A 187 -13.24 -15.02 4.73
N LYS A 188 -13.69 -16.10 4.08
CA LYS A 188 -13.92 -17.40 4.75
C LYS A 188 -12.64 -17.97 5.35
N GLY A 189 -11.52 -17.94 4.61
CA GLY A 189 -10.23 -18.37 5.14
C GLY A 189 -9.77 -17.56 6.36
N ILE A 190 -9.99 -16.24 6.34
CA ILE A 190 -9.71 -15.37 7.50
C ILE A 190 -10.61 -15.75 8.69
N LEU A 191 -11.92 -15.92 8.47
CA LEU A 191 -12.88 -16.33 9.50
C LEU A 191 -12.49 -17.64 10.18
N GLU A 192 -12.06 -18.63 9.40
CA GLU A 192 -11.64 -19.96 9.87
C GLU A 192 -10.24 -19.96 10.51
N GLY A 193 -9.51 -18.85 10.47
CA GLY A 193 -8.16 -18.75 11.02
C GLY A 193 -7.13 -19.56 10.23
N VAL A 194 -7.33 -19.68 8.91
CA VAL A 194 -6.38 -20.34 8.00
C VAL A 194 -5.01 -19.68 8.12
N LYS A 195 -3.95 -20.50 8.14
CA LYS A 195 -2.56 -20.01 8.19
C LYS A 195 -2.23 -19.15 6.96
N GLU A 196 -1.34 -18.19 7.15
CA GLU A 196 -1.00 -17.21 6.11
C GLU A 196 -0.53 -17.87 4.80
N ASP A 197 0.27 -18.94 4.85
CA ASP A 197 0.75 -19.65 3.66
C ASP A 197 -0.40 -20.25 2.83
N ALA A 198 -1.37 -20.90 3.49
CA ALA A 198 -2.53 -21.45 2.82
C ALA A 198 -3.46 -20.35 2.27
N LEU A 199 -3.56 -19.22 2.97
CA LEU A 199 -4.28 -18.05 2.47
C LEU A 199 -3.56 -17.45 1.24
N ARG A 200 -2.23 -17.43 1.23
CA ARG A 200 -1.40 -16.99 0.10
C ARG A 200 -1.62 -17.86 -1.13
N GLU A 201 -1.66 -19.18 -0.98
CA GLU A 201 -1.98 -20.10 -2.08
C GLU A 201 -3.37 -19.82 -2.67
N LEU A 202 -4.36 -19.54 -1.83
CA LEU A 202 -5.70 -19.16 -2.29
C LEU A 202 -5.67 -17.85 -3.09
N CYS A 203 -4.93 -16.85 -2.62
CA CYS A 203 -4.77 -15.59 -3.33
C CYS A 203 -4.11 -15.79 -4.70
N ILE A 204 -3.04 -16.58 -4.76
CA ILE A 204 -2.32 -16.89 -6.02
C ILE A 204 -3.26 -17.53 -7.04
N LYS A 205 -4.12 -18.47 -6.61
CA LYS A 205 -5.14 -19.10 -7.48
C LYS A 205 -6.15 -18.09 -8.05
N GLN A 206 -6.36 -16.96 -7.38
CA GLN A 206 -7.25 -15.88 -7.81
C GLN A 206 -6.53 -14.77 -8.60
N GLY A 207 -5.29 -15.00 -9.04
CA GLY A 207 -4.52 -14.03 -9.84
C GLY A 207 -3.85 -12.93 -9.03
N PHE A 208 -3.60 -13.18 -7.74
CA PHE A 208 -2.78 -12.29 -6.91
C PHE A 208 -1.38 -12.12 -7.49
N SER A 209 -0.89 -10.88 -7.51
CA SER A 209 0.44 -10.51 -7.95
C SER A 209 1.15 -9.81 -6.79
N SER A 210 2.27 -10.39 -6.36
CA SER A 210 3.06 -9.87 -5.24
C SER A 210 3.82 -8.59 -5.63
N LEU A 211 4.36 -7.90 -4.63
CA LEU A 211 5.30 -6.79 -4.89
C LEU A 211 6.50 -7.24 -5.75
N ARG A 212 6.94 -8.49 -5.55
CA ARG A 212 8.03 -9.12 -6.29
C ARG A 212 7.67 -9.29 -7.77
N ASP A 213 6.49 -9.82 -8.05
CA ASP A 213 5.98 -9.99 -9.42
C ASP A 213 5.80 -8.63 -10.11
N ALA A 214 5.25 -7.64 -9.39
CA ALA A 214 5.06 -6.29 -9.91
C ALA A 214 6.39 -5.59 -10.23
N ALA A 215 7.43 -5.79 -9.40
CA ALA A 215 8.77 -5.29 -9.66
C ALA A 215 9.42 -5.98 -10.85
N LEU A 216 9.35 -7.31 -10.93
CA LEU A 216 9.91 -8.09 -12.02
C LEU A 216 9.27 -7.71 -13.37
N LYS A 217 7.95 -7.53 -13.40
CA LYS A 217 7.24 -7.01 -14.58
C LYS A 217 7.82 -5.68 -15.05
N LYS A 218 8.11 -4.75 -14.13
CA LYS A 218 8.74 -3.46 -14.47
C LYS A 218 10.18 -3.58 -14.94
N VAL A 219 10.92 -4.61 -14.51
CA VAL A 219 12.26 -4.92 -15.05
C VAL A 219 12.14 -5.33 -16.52
N PHE A 220 11.20 -6.21 -16.84
CA PHE A 220 10.97 -6.66 -18.22
C PHE A 220 10.42 -5.55 -19.14
N GLU A 221 9.67 -4.59 -18.58
CA GLU A 221 9.26 -3.36 -19.27
C GLU A 221 10.41 -2.36 -19.45
N GLY A 222 11.58 -2.62 -18.86
CA GLY A 222 12.74 -1.73 -18.90
C GLY A 222 12.51 -0.40 -18.17
N ILE A 223 11.65 -0.41 -17.15
CA ILE A 223 11.35 0.77 -16.32
C ILE A 223 12.32 0.86 -15.14
N THR A 224 12.66 -0.27 -14.53
CA THR A 224 13.55 -0.39 -13.36
C THR A 224 14.61 -1.48 -13.61
N THR A 225 15.61 -1.57 -12.73
CA THR A 225 16.71 -2.54 -12.84
C THR A 225 16.51 -3.79 -11.98
N VAL A 226 17.30 -4.82 -12.26
CA VAL A 226 17.38 -6.04 -11.43
C VAL A 226 17.79 -5.69 -9.98
N ASP A 227 18.74 -4.76 -9.81
CA ASP A 227 19.14 -4.29 -8.47
C ASP A 227 17.99 -3.69 -7.66
N GLU A 228 17.11 -2.92 -8.29
CA GLU A 228 15.93 -2.36 -7.62
C GLU A 228 14.90 -3.43 -7.31
N PHE A 229 14.73 -4.42 -8.20
CA PHE A 229 13.88 -5.58 -7.95
C PHE A 229 14.36 -6.34 -6.70
N LEU A 230 15.65 -6.69 -6.63
CA LEU A 230 16.23 -7.44 -5.51
C LEU A 230 16.23 -6.63 -4.21
N SER A 231 16.59 -5.34 -4.26
CA SER A 231 16.70 -4.52 -3.05
C SER A 231 15.37 -4.06 -2.48
N LYS A 232 14.31 -3.97 -3.31
CA LYS A 232 13.00 -3.47 -2.90
C LYS A 232 11.94 -4.54 -2.75
N THR A 233 12.23 -5.81 -2.98
CA THR A 233 11.25 -6.89 -2.77
C THR A 233 11.84 -8.00 -1.91
N LEU A 234 10.98 -8.75 -1.22
CA LEU A 234 11.38 -9.95 -0.48
C LEU A 234 11.16 -11.17 -1.38
N ASP A 235 11.84 -12.26 -1.07
CA ASP A 235 11.60 -13.56 -1.72
C ASP A 235 10.26 -14.17 -1.27
#